data_AF-A0A8B8GQV4-F1
#
_entry.id   AF-A0A8B8GQV4-F1
#
_cell.length_a   1.000
_cell.length_b   1.000
_cell.length_c   1.000
_cell.angle_alpha   90.00
_cell.angle_beta   90.00
_cell.angle_gamma   90.00
#
_symmetry.space_group_name_H-M   'P 1'
#
loop_
_entity.id
_entity.type
_entity.pdbx_description
1 polymer ?
#
loop_
_entity_poly.entity_id
_entity_poly.type
_entity_poly.pdbx_seq_one_letter_code
_entity_poly.pdbx_strand_id
1 'polypeptide(L)'
;MDINCGVETLCSKLKGECPPVEIINLKTKKKLKRVVKDKSLNENSSNSKINENVNLRKLQNEIFKFTTNFDSRNSKAKEQLAIKLGAKPRKKENINYKLLKEKLRKDAETKKNQEKLFQLPKTMVRTSKTNKRPIMKRNKLSNDIIKNYGKIKNKK
;
A
#
# COMPACT_ATOMS: atom_id res chain seq x y z
N MET A 1 47.86 35.40 -21.52
CA MET A 1 48.48 34.21 -22.12
C MET A 1 48.54 33.12 -21.07
N ASP A 2 47.40 32.47 -20.94
CA ASP A 2 47.10 31.08 -20.56
C ASP A 2 48.00 30.32 -19.57
N ILE A 3 47.45 30.11 -18.38
CA ILE A 3 47.95 29.25 -17.32
C ILE A 3 47.49 27.82 -17.62
N ASN A 4 48.27 27.05 -18.37
CA ASN A 4 48.08 25.61 -18.50
C ASN A 4 48.93 24.88 -17.45
N CYS A 5 48.47 24.84 -16.21
CA CYS A 5 49.03 23.95 -15.18
C CYS A 5 48.13 22.71 -15.04
N GLY A 6 48.29 21.76 -15.96
CA GLY A 6 47.65 20.44 -15.83
C GLY A 6 48.38 19.62 -14.77
N VAL A 7 47.69 19.26 -13.69
CA VAL A 7 48.23 18.33 -12.68
C VAL A 7 48.17 16.91 -13.23
N GLU A 8 49.31 16.26 -13.34
CA GLU A 8 49.40 14.85 -13.74
C GLU A 8 48.68 13.97 -12.71
N THR A 9 47.64 13.26 -13.15
CA THR A 9 46.93 12.29 -12.31
C THR A 9 47.62 10.93 -12.40
N LEU A 10 47.45 10.05 -11.41
CA LEU A 10 48.09 8.72 -11.39
C LEU A 10 47.79 7.90 -12.67
N CYS A 11 46.65 8.15 -13.33
CA CYS A 11 46.26 7.52 -14.58
C CYS A 11 47.12 7.94 -15.79
N SER A 12 47.68 9.15 -15.82
CA SER A 12 48.51 9.62 -16.94
C SER A 12 49.94 9.04 -16.92
N LYS A 13 50.34 8.39 -15.82
CA LYS A 13 51.65 7.75 -15.64
C LYS A 13 51.70 6.29 -16.11
N LEU A 14 50.54 5.70 -16.40
CA LEU A 14 50.45 4.33 -16.92
C LEU A 14 50.65 4.34 -18.44
N LYS A 15 51.91 4.48 -18.89
CA LYS A 15 52.31 4.14 -20.26
C LYS A 15 52.48 2.62 -20.36
N GLY A 16 51.36 1.92 -20.51
CA GLY A 16 51.33 0.52 -20.91
C GLY A 16 50.39 0.38 -22.10
N GLU A 17 50.73 -0.47 -23.06
CA GLU A 17 49.83 -0.82 -24.16
C GLU A 17 48.56 -1.43 -23.56
N CYS A 18 47.44 -0.71 -23.67
CA CYS A 18 46.14 -1.27 -23.33
C CYS A 18 45.91 -2.48 -24.24
N PRO A 19 45.62 -3.67 -23.71
CA PRO A 19 45.25 -4.79 -24.56
C PRO A 19 44.04 -4.40 -25.41
N PRO A 20 43.95 -4.89 -26.66
CA PRO A 20 42.87 -4.54 -27.56
C PRO A 20 41.52 -4.85 -26.90
N VAL A 21 40.67 -3.82 -26.76
CA VAL A 21 39.35 -3.96 -26.19
C VAL A 21 38.44 -4.61 -27.23
N GLU A 22 38.12 -5.88 -27.04
CA GLU A 22 37.11 -6.57 -27.84
C GLU A 22 35.71 -6.15 -27.40
N ILE A 23 35.03 -5.36 -28.24
CA ILE A 23 33.64 -4.97 -28.02
C ILE A 23 32.73 -6.07 -28.56
N ILE A 24 32.29 -6.98 -27.69
CA ILE A 24 31.32 -8.03 -28.06
C ILE A 24 29.91 -7.42 -28.09
N ASN A 25 29.40 -7.16 -29.30
CA ASN A 25 28.02 -6.70 -29.50
C ASN A 25 27.02 -7.88 -29.36
N LEU A 26 26.53 -8.11 -28.14
CA LEU A 26 25.46 -9.08 -27.88
C LEU A 26 24.12 -8.55 -28.42
N LYS A 27 23.68 -9.04 -29.58
CA LYS A 27 22.32 -8.81 -30.08
C LYS A 27 21.31 -9.63 -29.26
N THR A 28 20.78 -9.04 -28.20
CA THR A 28 19.67 -9.65 -27.46
C THR A 28 18.41 -9.67 -28.34
N LYS A 29 17.94 -10.84 -28.75
CA LYS A 29 16.63 -10.99 -29.40
C LYS A 29 15.54 -10.62 -28.38
N LYS A 30 14.82 -9.53 -28.60
CA LYS A 30 13.64 -9.19 -27.79
C LYS A 30 12.63 -10.32 -27.93
N LYS A 31 12.22 -10.94 -26.81
CA LYS A 31 11.11 -11.90 -26.82
C LYS A 31 9.87 -11.16 -27.31
N LEU A 32 9.30 -11.60 -28.44
CA LEU A 32 8.02 -11.11 -28.93
C LEU A 32 6.99 -11.35 -27.83
N LYS A 33 6.49 -10.28 -27.21
CA LYS A 33 5.32 -10.36 -26.35
C LYS A 33 4.18 -10.83 -27.26
N ARG A 34 3.63 -12.01 -27.02
CA ARG A 34 2.37 -12.41 -27.65
C ARG A 34 1.36 -11.32 -27.30
N VAL A 35 0.94 -10.56 -28.31
CA VAL A 35 -0.22 -9.67 -28.20
C VAL A 35 -1.39 -10.59 -27.93
N VAL A 36 -1.82 -10.66 -26.67
CA VAL A 36 -3.15 -11.16 -26.36
C VAL A 36 -4.08 -10.18 -27.04
N LYS A 37 -4.75 -10.62 -28.11
CA LYS A 37 -5.87 -9.87 -28.67
C LYS A 37 -6.93 -9.81 -27.57
N ASP A 38 -6.96 -8.69 -26.86
CA ASP A 38 -8.09 -8.34 -26.01
C ASP A 38 -9.29 -8.19 -26.94
N LYS A 39 -10.08 -9.26 -27.07
CA LYS A 39 -11.45 -9.14 -27.51
C LYS A 39 -12.15 -8.33 -26.42
N SER A 40 -12.32 -7.04 -26.66
CA SER A 40 -13.27 -6.20 -25.96
C SER A 40 -14.66 -6.81 -26.15
N LEU A 41 -15.05 -7.70 -25.24
CA LEU A 41 -16.43 -8.11 -25.09
C LEU A 41 -17.10 -7.06 -24.24
N ASN A 42 -17.95 -6.27 -24.90
CA ASN A 42 -18.97 -5.45 -24.27
C ASN A 42 -19.61 -6.23 -23.12
N GLU A 43 -19.45 -5.71 -21.91
CA GLU A 43 -20.35 -6.00 -20.80
C GLU A 43 -21.74 -5.52 -21.24
N ASN A 44 -22.65 -6.46 -21.49
CA ASN A 44 -24.11 -6.31 -21.33
C ASN A 44 -24.79 -7.61 -21.80
N SER A 45 -24.77 -8.64 -20.95
CA SER A 45 -25.90 -9.56 -20.82
C SER A 45 -25.79 -10.34 -19.50
N SER A 46 -26.60 -9.93 -18.54
CA SER A 46 -27.13 -10.83 -17.53
C SER A 46 -27.76 -12.06 -18.20
N ASN A 47 -27.52 -13.23 -17.59
CA ASN A 47 -28.00 -14.56 -17.97
C ASN A 47 -27.25 -15.24 -19.12
N SER A 48 -26.20 -15.99 -18.79
CA SER A 48 -25.88 -17.20 -19.56
C SER A 48 -25.64 -18.38 -18.62
N LYS A 49 -26.33 -19.46 -18.98
CA LYS A 49 -26.41 -20.79 -18.37
C LYS A 49 -25.11 -21.24 -17.70
N ILE A 50 -25.27 -21.81 -16.50
CA ILE A 50 -24.25 -22.58 -15.77
C ILE A 50 -23.87 -23.76 -16.68
N ASN A 51 -22.82 -23.61 -17.47
CA ASN A 51 -22.19 -24.73 -18.13
C ASN A 51 -21.35 -25.46 -17.09
N GLU A 52 -21.78 -26.67 -16.74
CA GLU A 52 -21.28 -27.58 -15.69
C GLU A 52 -19.89 -28.18 -15.99
N ASN A 53 -18.93 -27.34 -16.37
CA ASN A 53 -17.53 -27.74 -16.45
C ASN A 53 -16.70 -26.73 -15.66
N VAL A 54 -16.41 -27.07 -14.40
CA VAL A 54 -15.53 -26.29 -13.54
C VAL A 54 -14.15 -26.25 -14.18
N ASN A 55 -13.79 -25.10 -14.75
CA ASN A 55 -12.47 -24.93 -15.34
C ASN A 55 -11.44 -24.83 -14.20
N LEU A 56 -10.78 -25.95 -13.89
CA LEU A 56 -9.82 -26.07 -12.80
C LEU A 56 -8.72 -25.00 -12.85
N ARG A 57 -8.29 -24.58 -14.05
CA ARG A 57 -7.29 -23.53 -14.21
C ARG A 57 -7.81 -22.15 -13.81
N LYS A 58 -9.08 -21.85 -14.12
CA LYS A 58 -9.73 -20.62 -13.65
C LYS A 58 -9.89 -20.64 -12.13
N LEU A 59 -10.35 -21.77 -11.58
CA LEU A 59 -10.51 -21.95 -10.13
C LEU A 59 -9.16 -21.82 -9.39
N GLN A 60 -8.10 -22.44 -9.89
CA GLN A 60 -6.73 -22.30 -9.35
C GLN A 60 -6.26 -20.84 -9.37
N ASN A 61 -6.50 -20.12 -10.47
CA ASN A 61 -6.15 -18.71 -10.57
C ASN A 61 -6.97 -17.83 -9.62
N GLU A 62 -8.24 -18.17 -9.39
CA GLU A 62 -9.09 -17.48 -8.42
C GLU A 62 -8.61 -17.74 -7.00
N ILE A 63 -8.36 -19.00 -6.62
CA ILE A 63 -7.77 -19.38 -5.34
C ILE A 63 -6.44 -18.63 -5.13
N PHE A 64 -5.57 -18.60 -6.13
CA PHE A 64 -4.30 -17.87 -6.07
C PHE A 64 -4.49 -16.36 -5.87
N LYS A 65 -5.47 -15.74 -6.55
CA LYS A 65 -5.81 -14.32 -6.31
C LYS A 65 -6.34 -14.10 -4.91
N PHE A 66 -7.15 -15.02 -4.37
CA PHE A 66 -7.67 -14.91 -3.01
C PHE A 66 -6.56 -15.05 -1.97
N THR A 67 -5.63 -15.99 -2.12
CA THR A 67 -4.52 -16.19 -1.17
C THR A 67 -3.49 -15.07 -1.23
N THR A 68 -3.14 -14.58 -2.42
CA THR A 68 -2.14 -13.52 -2.60
C THR A 68 -2.67 -12.12 -2.27
N ASN A 69 -3.93 -11.82 -2.64
CA ASN A 69 -4.52 -10.50 -2.39
C ASN A 69 -5.16 -10.37 -1.01
N PHE A 70 -5.26 -11.45 -0.22
CA PHE A 70 -5.62 -11.33 1.19
C PHE A 70 -4.62 -10.45 1.96
N ASP A 71 -3.35 -10.47 1.54
CA ASP A 71 -2.27 -9.75 2.19
C ASP A 71 -2.11 -8.29 1.74
N SER A 72 -2.50 -7.95 0.50
CA SER A 72 -2.34 -6.60 -0.05
C SER A 72 -3.23 -5.57 0.66
N ARG A 73 -4.45 -5.98 1.05
CA ARG A 73 -5.40 -5.16 1.84
C ARG A 73 -4.89 -4.88 3.26
N ASN A 74 -4.04 -5.76 3.79
CA ASN A 74 -3.51 -5.66 5.14
C ASN A 74 -2.13 -5.00 5.22
N SER A 75 -1.60 -4.48 4.11
CA SER A 75 -0.30 -3.79 4.05
C SER A 75 -0.16 -2.70 5.13
N LYS A 76 -1.18 -1.86 5.31
CA LYS A 76 -1.22 -0.82 6.35
C LYS A 76 -1.20 -1.41 7.77
N ALA A 77 -1.84 -2.55 7.96
CA ALA A 77 -1.91 -3.23 9.25
C ALA A 77 -0.57 -3.90 9.61
N LYS A 78 0.13 -4.49 8.61
CA LYS A 78 1.51 -4.98 8.74
C LYS A 78 2.49 -3.85 9.04
N GLU A 79 2.36 -2.72 8.34
CA GLU A 79 3.18 -1.54 8.59
C GLU A 79 2.99 -1.01 10.03
N GLN A 80 1.74 -0.93 10.49
CA GLN A 80 1.43 -0.56 11.88
C GLN A 80 2.01 -1.55 12.90
N LEU A 81 1.98 -2.85 12.61
CA LEU A 81 2.62 -3.88 13.44
C LEU A 81 4.12 -3.68 13.50
N ALA A 82 4.78 -3.52 12.35
CA ALA A 82 6.21 -3.29 12.30
C ALA A 82 6.62 -2.05 13.11
N ILE A 83 5.89 -0.94 12.98
CA ILE A 83 6.14 0.29 13.75
C ILE A 83 6.01 0.04 15.26
N LYS A 84 5.00 -0.71 15.70
CA LYS A 84 4.84 -1.07 17.12
C LYS A 84 5.96 -1.96 17.65
N LEU A 85 6.53 -2.81 16.78
CA LEU A 85 7.71 -3.62 17.07
C LEU A 85 9.03 -2.81 17.04
N GLY A 86 8.96 -1.49 16.80
CA GLY A 86 10.13 -0.61 16.80
C GLY A 86 10.74 -0.37 15.41
N ALA A 87 10.11 -0.85 14.34
CA ALA A 87 10.58 -0.54 12.98
C ALA A 87 10.41 0.95 12.66
N LYS A 88 11.39 1.51 11.93
CA LYS A 88 11.34 2.91 11.48
C LYS A 88 10.21 3.10 10.46
N PRO A 89 9.32 4.11 10.64
CA PRO A 89 8.26 4.38 9.68
C PRO A 89 8.84 4.83 8.33
N ARG A 90 8.13 4.49 7.24
CA ARG A 90 8.56 4.86 5.89
C ARG A 90 8.47 6.38 5.69
N LYS A 91 9.36 6.92 4.86
CA LYS A 91 9.34 8.34 4.49
C LYS A 91 8.08 8.63 3.67
N LYS A 92 7.39 9.73 3.99
CA LYS A 92 6.24 10.20 3.22
C LYS A 92 6.67 10.72 1.86
N GLU A 93 5.73 10.76 0.93
CA GLU A 93 5.90 11.39 -0.37
C GLU A 93 6.24 12.88 -0.22
N ASN A 94 7.11 13.38 -1.11
CA ASN A 94 7.42 14.79 -1.17
C ASN A 94 6.24 15.52 -1.84
N ILE A 95 5.46 16.27 -1.06
CA ILE A 95 4.26 16.97 -1.53
C ILE A 95 4.46 18.47 -1.36
N ASN A 96 4.03 19.27 -2.35
CA ASN A 96 4.03 20.73 -2.25
C ASN A 96 3.18 21.20 -1.05
N TYR A 97 3.66 22.20 -0.32
CA TYR A 97 3.01 22.74 0.88
C TYR A 97 1.54 23.16 0.65
N LYS A 98 1.23 23.78 -0.50
CA LYS A 98 -0.16 24.21 -0.80
C LYS A 98 -1.10 23.01 -0.88
N LEU A 99 -0.69 21.96 -1.60
CA LEU A 99 -1.44 20.70 -1.71
C LEU A 99 -1.55 19.97 -0.36
N LEU A 100 -0.49 20.00 0.45
CA LEU A 100 -0.51 19.42 1.79
C LEU A 100 -1.56 20.10 2.68
N LYS A 101 -1.61 21.44 2.66
CA LYS A 101 -2.57 22.22 3.45
C LYS A 101 -4.01 21.91 3.05
N GLU A 102 -4.28 21.80 1.76
CA GLU A 102 -5.61 21.41 1.26
C GLU A 102 -6.02 20.01 1.69
N LYS A 103 -5.11 19.03 1.59
CA LYS A 103 -5.35 17.65 2.08
C LYS A 103 -5.70 17.65 3.57
N LEU A 104 -4.91 18.35 4.39
CA LEU A 104 -5.16 18.44 5.83
C LEU A 104 -6.52 19.09 6.16
N ARG A 105 -6.94 20.10 5.39
CA ARG A 105 -8.25 20.74 5.56
C ARG A 105 -9.39 19.77 5.25
N LYS A 106 -9.30 19.03 4.14
CA LYS A 106 -10.30 18.01 3.75
C LYS A 106 -10.38 16.88 4.78
N ASP A 107 -9.23 16.42 5.29
CA ASP A 107 -9.17 15.39 6.33
C ASP A 107 -9.78 15.86 7.66
N ALA A 108 -9.58 17.12 8.03
CA ALA A 108 -10.20 17.69 9.24
C ALA A 108 -11.72 17.81 9.10
N GLU A 109 -12.21 18.21 7.93
CA GLU A 109 -13.63 18.34 7.65
C GLU A 109 -14.35 16.99 7.63
N THR A 110 -13.78 15.99 6.97
CA THR A 110 -14.32 14.62 6.97
C THR A 110 -14.37 14.02 8.38
N LYS A 111 -13.34 14.25 9.21
CA LYS A 111 -13.36 13.84 10.63
C LYS A 111 -14.47 14.52 11.42
N LYS A 112 -14.64 15.85 11.28
CA LYS A 112 -15.73 16.58 11.94
C LYS A 112 -17.10 16.05 11.50
N ASN A 113 -17.27 15.74 10.22
CA ASN A 113 -18.53 15.19 9.71
C ASN A 113 -18.80 13.78 10.25
N GLN A 114 -17.78 12.92 10.34
CA GLN A 114 -17.89 11.63 11.01
C GLN A 114 -18.26 11.79 12.48
N GLU A 115 -17.57 12.66 13.22
CA GLU A 115 -17.88 12.94 14.62
C GLU A 115 -19.32 13.45 14.82
N LYS A 116 -19.81 14.32 13.94
CA LYS A 116 -21.21 14.77 13.95
C LYS A 116 -22.19 13.63 13.70
N LEU A 117 -21.90 12.72 12.77
CA LEU A 117 -22.74 11.55 12.51
C LEU A 117 -22.83 10.62 13.72
N PHE A 118 -21.76 10.49 14.49
CA PHE A 118 -21.72 9.65 15.70
C PHE A 118 -22.20 10.37 16.98
N GLN A 119 -22.47 11.68 16.91
CA GLN A 119 -23.10 12.39 18.02
C GLN A 119 -24.60 12.09 18.05
N LEU A 120 -24.98 11.08 18.84
CA LEU A 120 -26.38 10.88 19.20
C LEU A 120 -26.91 12.15 19.90
N PRO A 121 -28.13 12.60 19.60
CA PRO A 121 -28.72 13.74 20.30
C PRO A 121 -28.80 13.41 21.79
N LYS A 122 -28.24 14.31 22.61
CA LYS A 122 -28.17 14.19 24.09
C LYS A 122 -29.54 14.15 24.78
N THR A 123 -30.63 14.16 24.02
CA THR A 123 -32.00 14.43 24.49
C THR A 123 -32.87 13.18 24.66
N MET A 124 -32.39 11.97 24.37
CA MET A 124 -33.19 10.74 24.46
C MET A 124 -32.85 9.78 25.62
N VAL A 125 -31.94 10.14 26.52
CA VAL A 125 -31.71 9.35 27.74
C VAL A 125 -32.23 10.12 28.95
N ARG A 126 -33.51 9.92 29.27
CA ARG A 126 -34.07 10.24 30.59
C ARG A 126 -33.44 9.28 31.60
N THR A 127 -32.25 9.62 32.11
CA THR A 127 -31.64 8.89 33.22
C THR A 127 -32.46 9.16 34.47
N SER A 128 -33.09 8.12 35.01
CA SER A 128 -33.64 8.14 36.36
C SER A 128 -32.55 8.52 37.36
N LYS A 129 -32.93 9.24 38.43
CA LYS A 129 -32.07 9.88 39.43
C LYS A 129 -31.35 8.89 40.36
N THR A 130 -30.72 7.83 39.84
CA THR A 130 -29.87 6.95 40.64
C THR A 130 -28.40 7.29 40.38
N ASN A 131 -27.82 8.01 41.34
CA ASN A 131 -26.44 8.47 41.39
C ASN A 131 -25.43 7.29 41.45
N LYS A 132 -25.30 6.54 40.36
CA LYS A 132 -24.13 5.70 40.11
C LYS A 132 -23.56 6.16 38.79
N ARG A 133 -22.57 7.06 38.85
CA ARG A 133 -21.78 7.44 37.67
C ARG A 133 -21.35 6.14 37.00
N PRO A 134 -21.75 5.84 35.76
CA PRO A 134 -21.17 4.70 35.08
C PRO A 134 -19.68 5.04 34.98
N ILE A 135 -18.84 4.23 35.61
CA ILE A 135 -17.41 4.24 35.36
C ILE A 135 -17.30 3.93 33.87
N MET A 136 -17.22 4.98 33.04
CA MET A 136 -16.90 4.84 31.64
C MET A 136 -15.49 4.27 31.64
N LYS A 137 -15.41 2.93 31.55
CA LYS A 137 -14.17 2.26 31.19
C LYS A 137 -13.76 2.92 29.89
N ARG A 138 -12.72 3.74 29.96
CA ARG A 138 -12.10 4.32 28.76
C ARG A 138 -11.64 3.11 27.96
N ASN A 139 -12.45 2.69 26.99
CA ASN A 139 -11.99 1.81 25.94
C ASN A 139 -10.87 2.62 25.31
N LYS A 140 -9.61 2.26 25.63
CA LYS A 140 -8.46 2.78 24.92
C LYS A 140 -8.78 2.46 23.46
N LEU A 141 -9.18 3.46 22.70
CA LEU A 141 -9.24 3.43 21.25
C LEU A 141 -7.79 3.38 20.78
N SER A 142 -7.10 2.30 21.12
CA SER A 142 -5.83 2.00 20.54
C SER A 142 -6.10 1.81 19.06
N ASN A 143 -5.29 2.47 18.24
CA ASN A 143 -5.16 2.15 16.82
C ASN A 143 -4.52 0.75 16.71
N ASP A 144 -5.23 -0.25 17.23
CA ASP A 144 -4.75 -1.59 17.35
C ASP A 144 -5.02 -2.33 16.05
N ILE A 145 -3.95 -2.95 15.57
CA ILE A 145 -3.86 -3.93 14.48
C ILE A 145 -5.03 -4.94 14.57
N ILE A 146 -5.52 -5.19 15.79
CA ILE A 146 -6.70 -5.97 16.14
C ILE A 146 -7.96 -5.55 15.37
N LYS A 147 -8.16 -4.27 15.01
CA LYS A 147 -9.30 -3.86 14.17
C LYS A 147 -9.26 -4.50 12.77
N ASN A 148 -8.07 -4.72 12.22
CA ASN A 148 -7.89 -5.28 10.89
C ASN A 148 -7.73 -6.81 10.91
N TYR A 149 -7.15 -7.38 11.98
CA TYR A 149 -6.85 -8.82 12.08
C TYR A 149 -7.79 -9.62 13.00
N GLY A 150 -8.71 -8.95 13.70
CA GLY A 150 -9.60 -9.59 14.66
C GLY A 150 -8.93 -9.93 15.99
N LYS A 151 -9.75 -10.34 16.98
CA LYS A 151 -9.30 -10.72 18.31
C LYS A 151 -9.04 -12.23 18.35
N ILE A 152 -7.80 -12.63 18.64
CA ILE A 152 -7.46 -14.05 18.83
C ILE A 152 -8.11 -14.53 20.13
N LYS A 153 -8.99 -15.54 20.04
CA LYS A 153 -9.53 -16.24 21.20
C LYS A 153 -8.62 -17.42 21.50
N ASN A 154 -7.89 -17.35 22.61
CA ASN A 154 -7.18 -18.53 23.11
C ASN A 154 -8.24 -19.53 23.60
N LYS A 155 -8.23 -20.76 23.05
CA LYS A 155 -8.99 -21.85 23.66
C LYS A 155 -8.30 -22.20 24.98
N LYS A 156 -9.07 -22.15 26.07
CA LYS A 156 -8.67 -22.74 27.35
C LYS A 156 -8.72 -24.25 27.26
#